data_AF-A0AB74BEN7-F1
#
_entry.id   AF-A0AB74BEN7-F1
#
_cell.length_a   1.000
_cell.length_b   1.000
_cell.length_c   1.000
_cell.angle_alpha   90.00
_cell.angle_beta   90.00
_cell.angle_gamma   90.00
#
_symmetry.space_group_name_H-M   'P 1'
#
loop_
_entity.id
_entity.type
_entity.pdbx_description
1 polymer ?
#
loop_
_entity_poly.entity_id
_entity_poly.type
_entity_poly.pdbx_seq_one_letter_code
_entity_poly.pdbx_strand_id
1 'polypeptide(L)'
;MSRKTLSPVDKAYWESRAKSHIDARNSTSNCPLMGTKVQLLPLRYGRVERLHNLPDTSGYRDLKRPLGLRLVRDGYLYVIDESSGYLHEYRLDNGVPTKLLWQDREVAQDVRQTTIGEHTLIFARDTTLHVAYAELQWTAAKCTHVLASAADRFYFMQKVNLAAADCQQGGVHLRVEQQVREQLAELAELPAQQCTTPEMPEGERQDYVWEHLPLFREAHIGELKNTLNPFYELNHLYLVLDDSIGILRDLAQEQDEVVGWLNQWRERNNNEMRYITASYIDTLMSVGENTARQTSPDSKLLKNTTPEQRTRIYDYLNARNDWHREHHQGPVPATTSAGQYSAMRGGAHAERPQTRFARLDVENKHSQMVLILGKPLHEELKDDIEALEENSQGTLNGVGLGSRGIYDLVRHQEMQAYLTQERSHLQRWTQRLDDITHDRVRLFTQGELFRSA
;
A
#
# COMPACT_ATOMS: atom_id res chain seq x y z
N MET A 1 -4.17 -13.43 -22.41
CA MET A 1 -3.51 -12.49 -21.49
C MET A 1 -2.80 -11.43 -22.32
N SER A 2 -3.22 -10.17 -22.22
CA SER A 2 -2.51 -9.08 -22.90
C SER A 2 -1.10 -8.98 -22.32
N ARG A 3 -0.10 -8.78 -23.18
CA ARG A 3 1.30 -8.70 -22.75
C ARG A 3 1.48 -7.39 -21.97
N LYS A 4 1.74 -7.46 -20.67
CA LYS A 4 1.99 -6.27 -19.82
C LYS A 4 3.32 -5.57 -20.15
N THR A 5 4.18 -6.17 -20.99
CA THR A 5 5.49 -5.64 -21.37
C THR A 5 5.59 -5.34 -22.86
N LEU A 6 6.29 -4.26 -23.19
CA LEU A 6 6.60 -3.87 -24.57
C LEU A 6 7.70 -4.78 -25.13
N SER A 7 7.56 -5.19 -26.39
CA SER A 7 8.60 -5.99 -27.04
C SER A 7 9.87 -5.15 -27.26
N PRO A 8 11.06 -5.77 -27.32
CA PRO A 8 12.29 -5.04 -27.64
C PRO A 8 12.23 -4.29 -28.97
N VAL A 9 11.49 -4.83 -29.95
CA VAL A 9 11.29 -4.22 -31.28
C VAL A 9 10.44 -2.96 -31.15
N ASP A 10 9.34 -3.01 -30.40
CA ASP A 10 8.46 -1.84 -30.20
C ASP A 10 9.17 -0.75 -29.41
N LYS A 11 9.97 -1.12 -28.39
CA LYS A 11 10.82 -0.17 -27.66
C LYS A 11 11.79 0.54 -28.59
N ALA A 12 12.53 -0.20 -29.41
CA ALA A 12 13.47 0.39 -30.37
C ALA A 12 12.77 1.28 -31.41
N TYR A 13 11.59 0.87 -31.87
CA TYR A 13 10.76 1.67 -32.78
C TYR A 13 10.38 3.01 -32.16
N TRP A 14 9.86 3.00 -30.93
CA TRP A 14 9.45 4.24 -30.26
C TRP A 14 10.63 5.10 -29.80
N GLU A 15 11.76 4.50 -29.42
CA GLU A 15 12.98 5.22 -29.10
C GLU A 15 13.51 5.99 -30.31
N SER A 16 13.41 5.41 -31.52
CA SER A 16 13.80 6.11 -32.75
C SER A 16 12.96 7.36 -33.05
N ARG A 17 11.69 7.37 -32.64
CA ARG A 17 10.74 8.46 -32.86
C ARG A 17 10.65 9.47 -31.72
N ALA A 18 11.06 9.08 -30.52
CA ALA A 18 11.01 9.96 -29.36
C ALA A 18 12.10 11.04 -29.39
N LYS A 19 13.19 10.81 -30.15
CA LYS A 19 14.28 11.77 -30.33
C LYS A 19 13.78 12.99 -31.10
N SER A 20 13.91 14.16 -30.48
CA SER A 20 13.64 15.43 -31.16
C SER A 20 14.59 15.62 -32.34
N HIS A 21 14.06 16.09 -33.46
CA HIS A 21 14.88 16.50 -34.59
C HIS A 21 15.53 17.86 -34.25
N ILE A 22 16.75 17.82 -33.72
CA ILE A 22 17.58 19.02 -33.63
C ILE A 22 18.09 19.32 -35.05
N ASP A 23 17.50 20.32 -35.70
CA ASP A 23 18.05 20.85 -36.95
C ASP A 23 19.45 21.42 -36.66
N ALA A 24 20.48 20.84 -37.29
CA ALA A 24 21.88 21.24 -37.12
C ALA A 24 22.14 22.70 -37.53
N ARG A 25 21.18 23.38 -38.19
CA ARG A 25 21.23 24.81 -38.51
C ARG A 25 20.58 25.72 -37.46
N ASN A 26 19.89 25.19 -36.45
CA ASN A 26 19.36 25.96 -35.31
C ASN A 26 20.36 25.90 -34.14
N SER A 27 21.34 26.80 -34.15
CA SER A 27 22.37 26.90 -33.10
C SER A 27 21.91 27.61 -31.82
N THR A 28 20.60 27.81 -31.63
CA THR A 28 20.04 28.39 -30.42
C THR A 28 19.31 27.30 -29.64
N SER A 29 19.78 27.04 -28.42
CA SER A 29 19.04 26.33 -27.37
C SER A 29 17.76 27.10 -27.06
N ASN A 30 16.73 26.93 -27.90
CA ASN A 30 15.43 27.53 -27.65
C ASN A 30 14.84 26.82 -26.44
N CYS A 31 14.60 27.61 -25.39
CA CYS A 31 13.85 27.17 -24.23
C CYS A 31 12.48 26.65 -24.71
N PRO A 32 12.09 25.40 -24.39
CA PRO A 32 10.76 24.90 -24.72
C PRO A 32 9.70 25.73 -23.99
N LEU A 33 8.47 25.74 -24.52
CA LEU A 33 7.40 26.67 -24.13
C LEU A 33 7.84 28.12 -24.37
N MET A 34 7.91 28.55 -25.64
CA MET A 34 8.08 29.97 -26.00
C MET A 34 6.96 30.46 -26.95
N GLY A 35 6.12 29.55 -27.44
CA GLY A 35 4.96 29.86 -28.25
C GLY A 35 3.83 30.51 -27.45
N THR A 36 2.93 31.20 -28.17
CA THR A 36 1.71 31.82 -27.61
C THR A 36 0.62 30.81 -27.25
N LYS A 37 0.73 29.58 -27.78
CA LYS A 37 -0.17 28.46 -27.52
C LYS A 37 0.62 27.23 -27.08
N VAL A 38 -0.03 26.38 -26.31
CA VAL A 38 0.53 25.11 -25.80
C VAL A 38 -0.42 23.97 -26.13
N GLN A 39 0.13 22.82 -26.55
CA GLN A 39 -0.62 21.57 -26.65
C GLN A 39 -0.56 20.81 -25.32
N LEU A 40 -1.70 20.30 -24.86
CA LEU A 40 -1.80 19.50 -23.64
C LEU A 40 -1.98 18.02 -23.99
N LEU A 41 -1.22 17.14 -23.34
CA LEU A 41 -1.45 15.68 -23.39
C LEU A 41 -2.08 15.22 -22.07
N PRO A 42 -3.26 14.58 -22.09
CA PRO A 42 -3.94 14.18 -20.86
C PRO A 42 -3.28 12.95 -20.23
N LEU A 43 -2.98 13.07 -18.95
CA LEU A 43 -2.65 12.01 -18.00
C LEU A 43 -3.63 12.10 -16.83
N ARG A 44 -3.57 11.17 -15.88
CA ARG A 44 -4.39 11.23 -14.67
C ARG A 44 -3.58 10.89 -13.42
N TYR A 45 -4.08 11.34 -12.28
CA TYR A 45 -3.73 10.73 -11.00
C TYR A 45 -4.37 9.34 -10.93
N GLY A 46 -3.62 8.36 -10.43
CA GLY A 46 -4.13 7.03 -10.22
C GLY A 46 -3.25 6.21 -9.31
N ARG A 47 -3.80 5.07 -8.88
CA ARG A 47 -3.10 4.07 -8.09
C ARG A 47 -1.87 3.53 -8.85
N VAL A 48 -0.81 3.28 -8.10
CA VAL A 48 0.48 2.72 -8.57
C VAL A 48 0.98 1.69 -7.56
N GLU A 49 1.98 0.87 -7.91
CA GLU A 49 2.51 -0.12 -6.97
C GLU A 49 3.60 0.46 -6.07
N ARG A 50 4.56 1.16 -6.67
CA ARG A 50 5.85 1.48 -6.04
C ARG A 50 6.27 2.93 -6.24
N LEU A 51 5.78 3.60 -7.28
CA LEU A 51 6.05 5.03 -7.43
C LEU A 51 5.41 5.79 -6.26
N HIS A 52 6.16 6.75 -5.74
CA HIS A 52 5.66 7.63 -4.71
C HIS A 52 5.94 9.07 -5.12
N ASN A 53 4.94 9.70 -5.73
CA ASN A 53 4.99 11.10 -6.12
C ASN A 53 3.94 11.86 -5.31
N LEU A 54 4.33 13.00 -4.76
CA LEU A 54 3.38 13.85 -4.04
C LEU A 54 2.38 14.44 -5.05
N PRO A 55 1.07 14.21 -4.88
CA PRO A 55 0.06 14.79 -5.75
C PRO A 55 -0.03 16.31 -5.52
N ASP A 56 -0.32 17.05 -6.59
CA ASP A 56 -0.55 18.49 -6.47
C ASP A 56 -1.88 18.78 -5.77
N THR A 57 -2.86 17.90 -5.97
CA THR A 57 -4.21 17.98 -5.39
C THR A 57 -4.16 17.68 -3.89
N SER A 58 -4.62 18.63 -3.06
CA SER A 58 -4.63 18.47 -1.59
C SER A 58 -5.50 17.30 -1.13
N GLY A 59 -6.55 16.95 -1.87
CA GLY A 59 -7.43 15.83 -1.56
C GLY A 59 -6.66 14.50 -1.47
N TYR A 60 -5.60 14.34 -2.26
CA TYR A 60 -4.86 13.09 -2.37
C TYR A 60 -3.67 12.96 -1.41
N ARG A 61 -3.28 14.02 -0.67
CA ARG A 61 -2.00 14.07 0.06
C ARG A 61 -1.85 13.06 1.20
N ASP A 62 -2.90 12.78 1.97
CA ASP A 62 -2.83 11.83 3.09
C ASP A 62 -3.67 10.56 2.85
N LEU A 63 -3.66 10.12 1.58
CA LEU A 63 -3.99 8.76 1.21
C LEU A 63 -2.81 7.83 1.56
N LYS A 64 -3.15 6.61 2.00
CA LYS A 64 -2.22 5.55 2.45
C LYS A 64 -1.78 4.69 1.28
N ARG A 65 -2.67 4.39 0.34
CA ARG A 65 -2.34 3.59 -0.84
C ARG A 65 -1.54 4.46 -1.83
N PRO A 66 -0.48 3.92 -2.47
CA PRO A 66 0.37 4.70 -3.37
C PRO A 66 -0.38 5.29 -4.55
N LEU A 67 -0.10 6.56 -4.85
CA LEU A 67 -0.62 7.29 -6.00
C LEU A 67 0.54 7.86 -6.84
N GLY A 68 0.30 7.92 -8.15
CA GLY A 68 1.23 8.48 -9.12
C GLY A 68 0.51 8.89 -10.39
N LEU A 69 1.29 9.11 -11.46
CA LEU A 69 0.76 9.44 -12.77
C LEU A 69 0.44 8.15 -13.52
N ARG A 70 -0.70 8.15 -14.20
CA ARG A 70 -1.19 7.04 -15.03
C ARG A 70 -1.66 7.57 -16.39
N LEU A 71 -1.69 6.69 -17.39
CA LEU A 71 -2.41 6.99 -18.63
C LEU A 71 -3.90 7.25 -18.32
N VAL A 72 -4.47 8.22 -19.04
CA VAL A 72 -5.89 8.58 -18.88
C VAL A 72 -6.78 7.44 -19.37
N ARG A 73 -7.94 7.28 -18.72
CA ARG A 73 -8.98 6.32 -19.08
C ARG A 73 -9.84 6.84 -20.22
N ASP A 74 -10.57 5.92 -20.85
CA ASP A 74 -11.62 6.27 -21.80
C ASP A 74 -12.74 7.02 -21.06
N GLY A 75 -13.26 8.08 -21.68
CA GLY A 75 -14.22 8.95 -21.04
C GLY A 75 -14.35 10.30 -21.73
N TYR A 76 -14.59 11.34 -20.95
CA TYR A 76 -14.88 12.68 -21.42
C TYR A 76 -14.07 13.71 -20.63
N LEU A 77 -13.53 14.68 -21.37
CA LEU A 77 -12.76 15.79 -20.83
C LEU A 77 -13.46 17.10 -21.16
N TYR A 78 -13.72 17.89 -20.13
CA TYR A 78 -14.35 19.20 -20.20
C TYR A 78 -13.30 20.26 -19.88
N VAL A 79 -13.20 21.28 -20.74
CA VAL A 79 -12.27 22.40 -20.54
C VAL A 79 -13.04 23.69 -20.76
N ILE A 80 -13.11 24.54 -19.74
CA ILE A 80 -13.58 25.93 -19.86
C ILE A 80 -12.36 26.84 -19.79
N ASP A 81 -12.11 27.55 -20.87
CA ASP A 81 -11.09 28.60 -20.92
C ASP A 81 -11.65 29.87 -20.28
N GLU A 82 -11.01 30.37 -19.22
CA GLU A 82 -11.49 31.52 -18.46
C GLU A 82 -11.54 32.80 -19.30
N SER A 83 -10.67 32.92 -20.31
CA SER A 83 -10.61 34.10 -21.18
C SER A 83 -11.78 34.17 -22.18
N SER A 84 -12.19 33.03 -22.74
CA SER A 84 -13.27 32.97 -23.73
C SER A 84 -14.63 32.64 -23.11
N GLY A 85 -14.63 31.94 -21.97
CA GLY A 85 -15.82 31.40 -21.31
C GLY A 85 -16.48 30.25 -22.08
N TYR A 86 -15.80 29.68 -23.08
CA TYR A 86 -16.33 28.58 -23.87
C TYR A 86 -16.03 27.23 -23.24
N LEU A 87 -17.03 26.35 -23.25
CA LEU A 87 -16.85 24.95 -22.91
C LEU A 87 -16.37 24.18 -24.15
N HIS A 88 -15.26 23.47 -23.96
CA HIS A 88 -14.74 22.49 -24.89
C HIS A 88 -14.98 21.10 -24.30
N GLU A 89 -15.52 20.21 -25.11
CA GLU A 89 -15.72 18.82 -24.74
C GLU A 89 -14.97 17.91 -25.69
N TYR A 90 -14.27 16.94 -25.12
CA TYR A 90 -13.53 15.92 -25.84
C TYR A 90 -13.93 14.54 -25.34
N ARG A 91 -14.15 13.61 -26.25
CA ARG A 91 -14.14 12.18 -25.94
C ARG A 91 -12.69 11.70 -25.93
N LEU A 92 -12.32 10.94 -24.91
CA LEU A 92 -11.02 10.30 -24.80
C LEU A 92 -11.18 8.83 -25.15
N ASP A 93 -10.46 8.39 -26.18
CA ASP A 93 -10.38 6.98 -26.59
C ASP A 93 -8.90 6.57 -26.63
N ASN A 94 -8.48 5.63 -25.78
CA ASN A 94 -7.07 5.25 -25.58
C ASN A 94 -6.14 6.46 -25.35
N GLY A 95 -6.63 7.45 -24.60
CA GLY A 95 -5.90 8.70 -24.32
C GLY A 95 -5.80 9.69 -25.49
N VAL A 96 -6.43 9.40 -26.63
CA VAL A 96 -6.50 10.33 -27.77
C VAL A 96 -7.79 11.16 -27.68
N PRO A 97 -7.69 12.49 -27.56
CA PRO A 97 -8.87 13.35 -27.50
C PRO A 97 -9.50 13.52 -28.88
N THR A 98 -10.82 13.44 -28.94
CA THR A 98 -11.64 13.72 -30.12
C THR A 98 -12.68 14.76 -29.74
N LYS A 99 -12.63 15.93 -30.37
CA LYS A 99 -13.46 17.06 -29.99
C LYS A 99 -14.93 16.85 -30.37
N LEU A 100 -15.83 16.97 -29.41
CA LEU A 100 -17.28 16.79 -29.58
C LEU A 100 -18.06 18.10 -29.54
N LEU A 101 -17.57 19.10 -28.78
CA LEU A 101 -18.22 20.40 -28.66
C LEU A 101 -17.22 21.54 -28.89
N TRP A 102 -17.63 22.54 -29.65
CA TRP A 102 -16.89 23.77 -29.88
C TRP A 102 -17.85 24.95 -30.08
N GLN A 103 -17.70 25.98 -29.24
CA GLN A 103 -18.34 27.30 -29.37
C GLN A 103 -19.87 27.34 -29.21
N ASP A 104 -20.40 26.91 -28.07
CA ASP A 104 -21.67 27.46 -27.60
C ASP A 104 -21.66 27.64 -26.07
N ARG A 105 -22.27 28.74 -25.60
CA ARG A 105 -22.51 28.98 -24.17
C ARG A 105 -23.65 28.14 -23.61
N GLU A 106 -24.26 27.33 -24.47
CA GLU A 106 -25.44 26.54 -24.15
C GLU A 106 -25.24 25.12 -24.68
N VAL A 107 -25.51 24.14 -23.83
CA VAL A 107 -25.48 22.73 -24.18
C VAL A 107 -26.91 22.23 -24.19
N ALA A 108 -27.46 21.96 -25.38
CA ALA A 108 -28.89 21.69 -25.53
C ALA A 108 -29.27 20.20 -25.40
N GLN A 109 -28.30 19.27 -25.48
CA GLN A 109 -28.55 17.82 -25.50
C GLN A 109 -27.65 17.12 -24.49
N ASP A 110 -28.17 16.09 -23.80
CA ASP A 110 -27.40 15.30 -22.83
C ASP A 110 -26.33 14.42 -23.48
N VAL A 111 -26.63 13.89 -24.67
CA VAL A 111 -25.72 13.00 -25.41
C VAL A 111 -25.24 13.71 -26.66
N ARG A 112 -23.92 13.78 -26.83
CA ARG A 112 -23.27 14.45 -27.97
C ARG A 112 -22.28 13.49 -28.60
N GLN A 113 -22.48 13.17 -29.88
CA GLN A 113 -21.65 12.19 -30.61
C GLN A 113 -20.95 12.80 -31.83
N THR A 114 -21.38 13.99 -32.27
CA THR A 114 -20.83 14.64 -33.46
C THR A 114 -19.43 15.14 -33.18
N THR A 115 -18.45 14.62 -33.92
CA THR A 115 -17.07 15.10 -33.85
C THR A 115 -16.93 16.41 -34.62
N ILE A 116 -16.43 17.45 -33.96
CA ILE A 116 -16.20 18.76 -34.56
C ILE A 116 -14.83 19.30 -34.18
N GLY A 117 -13.89 19.20 -35.13
CA GLY A 117 -12.56 19.82 -35.02
C GLY A 117 -11.43 18.85 -34.71
N GLU A 118 -10.35 19.40 -34.18
CA GLU A 118 -9.05 18.73 -34.06
C GLU A 118 -9.00 17.72 -32.90
N HIS A 119 -8.19 16.68 -33.08
CA HIS A 119 -7.92 15.64 -32.08
C HIS A 119 -6.82 16.05 -31.07
N THR A 120 -6.73 17.35 -30.76
CA THR A 120 -5.66 17.92 -29.94
C THR A 120 -6.18 18.99 -29.00
N LEU A 121 -5.63 19.05 -27.79
CA LEU A 121 -5.96 20.04 -26.77
C LEU A 121 -5.00 21.22 -26.90
N ILE A 122 -5.39 22.29 -27.59
CA ILE A 122 -4.52 23.45 -27.84
C ILE A 122 -5.17 24.72 -27.30
N PHE A 123 -4.47 25.39 -26.38
CA PHE A 123 -4.96 26.60 -25.70
C PHE A 123 -3.89 27.71 -25.68
N ALA A 124 -4.33 28.95 -25.48
CA ALA A 124 -3.42 30.07 -25.26
C ALA A 124 -2.60 29.83 -23.98
N ARG A 125 -1.31 30.17 -23.99
CA ARG A 125 -0.44 29.90 -22.83
C ARG A 125 -0.75 30.80 -21.63
N ASP A 126 -1.23 32.01 -21.89
CA ASP A 126 -1.52 33.02 -20.88
C ASP A 126 -2.91 32.87 -20.24
N THR A 127 -3.65 31.78 -20.53
CA THR A 127 -4.96 31.54 -19.94
C THR A 127 -4.93 30.63 -18.72
N THR A 128 -6.02 30.69 -17.96
CA THR A 128 -6.37 29.72 -16.94
C THR A 128 -7.51 28.84 -17.46
N LEU A 129 -7.37 27.54 -17.27
CA LEU A 129 -8.35 26.54 -17.64
C LEU A 129 -9.06 26.01 -16.39
N HIS A 130 -10.35 25.77 -16.52
CA HIS A 130 -11.12 24.92 -15.63
C HIS A 130 -11.34 23.58 -16.32
N VAL A 131 -10.83 22.51 -15.74
CA VAL A 131 -10.79 21.19 -16.35
C VAL A 131 -11.55 20.19 -15.50
N ALA A 132 -12.30 19.29 -16.12
CA ALA A 132 -12.89 18.15 -15.42
C ALA A 132 -12.86 16.91 -16.30
N TYR A 133 -12.57 15.77 -15.68
CA TYR A 133 -12.62 14.46 -16.31
C TYR A 133 -13.76 13.64 -15.72
N ALA A 134 -14.50 12.95 -16.58
CA ALA A 134 -15.54 12.01 -16.19
C ALA A 134 -15.56 10.82 -17.16
N GLU A 135 -15.73 9.60 -16.64
CA GLU A 135 -15.89 8.42 -17.49
C GLU A 135 -17.22 8.44 -18.27
N LEU A 136 -18.22 9.14 -17.75
CA LEU A 136 -19.53 9.31 -18.38
C LEU A 136 -19.70 10.73 -18.91
N GLN A 137 -20.43 10.86 -20.00
CA GLN A 137 -20.74 12.15 -20.59
C GLN A 137 -21.62 12.97 -19.62
N TRP A 138 -21.27 14.23 -19.40
CA TRP A 138 -22.05 15.17 -18.62
C TRP A 138 -23.34 15.51 -19.35
N THR A 139 -24.41 15.62 -18.56
CA THR A 139 -25.71 16.09 -19.02
C THR A 139 -25.64 17.57 -19.42
N ALA A 140 -26.58 17.99 -20.26
CA ALA A 140 -26.79 19.39 -20.62
C ALA A 140 -26.98 20.28 -19.37
N ALA A 141 -27.68 19.76 -18.36
CA ALA A 141 -27.90 20.45 -17.09
C ALA A 141 -26.60 20.70 -16.32
N LYS A 142 -25.72 19.68 -16.21
CA LYS A 142 -24.41 19.84 -15.55
C LYS A 142 -23.55 20.86 -16.29
N CYS A 143 -23.46 20.76 -17.62
CA CYS A 143 -22.74 21.71 -18.44
C CYS A 143 -23.26 23.15 -18.27
N THR A 144 -24.58 23.32 -18.26
CA THR A 144 -25.22 24.64 -18.05
C THR A 144 -24.91 25.20 -16.68
N HIS A 145 -24.94 24.38 -15.61
CA HIS A 145 -24.60 24.83 -14.25
C HIS A 145 -23.17 25.37 -14.16
N VAL A 146 -22.18 24.64 -14.67
CA VAL A 146 -20.78 25.09 -14.63
C VAL A 146 -20.53 26.29 -15.56
N LEU A 147 -21.23 26.39 -16.70
CA LEU A 147 -21.14 27.57 -17.55
C LEU A 147 -21.73 28.82 -16.88
N ALA A 148 -22.85 28.69 -16.19
CA ALA A 148 -23.58 29.80 -15.59
C ALA A 148 -22.92 30.38 -14.32
N SER A 149 -22.17 29.58 -13.55
CA SER A 149 -21.72 29.94 -12.21
C SER A 149 -20.21 29.73 -12.01
N ALA A 150 -19.49 30.82 -11.72
CA ALA A 150 -18.05 30.76 -11.43
C ALA A 150 -17.75 29.98 -10.14
N ALA A 151 -18.64 30.06 -9.14
CA ALA A 151 -18.51 29.31 -7.90
C ALA A 151 -18.64 27.80 -8.17
N ASP A 152 -19.57 27.40 -9.02
CA ASP A 152 -19.75 26.00 -9.41
C ASP A 152 -18.55 25.51 -10.24
N ARG A 153 -18.00 26.33 -11.16
CA ARG A 153 -16.74 25.98 -11.84
C ARG A 153 -15.61 25.74 -10.86
N PHE A 154 -15.44 26.62 -9.88
CA PHE A 154 -14.39 26.45 -8.87
C PHE A 154 -14.60 25.21 -8.01
N TYR A 155 -15.86 24.86 -7.73
CA TYR A 155 -16.18 23.70 -6.91
C TYR A 155 -16.02 22.38 -7.67
N PHE A 156 -16.54 22.29 -8.90
CA PHE A 156 -16.63 21.07 -9.70
C PHE A 156 -15.43 20.84 -10.63
N MET A 157 -14.67 21.87 -10.98
CA MET A 157 -13.59 21.75 -11.97
C MET A 157 -12.23 22.10 -11.37
N GLN A 158 -11.23 21.32 -11.78
CA GLN A 158 -9.82 21.52 -11.47
C GLN A 158 -9.31 22.79 -12.16
N LYS A 159 -8.74 23.72 -11.38
CA LYS A 159 -8.17 24.97 -11.91
C LYS A 159 -6.72 24.74 -12.34
N VAL A 160 -6.40 25.05 -13.59
CA VAL A 160 -5.07 24.87 -14.18
C VAL A 160 -4.59 26.19 -14.78
N ASN A 161 -3.55 26.79 -14.20
CA ASN A 161 -2.96 28.02 -14.70
C ASN A 161 -1.80 27.69 -15.64
N LEU A 162 -2.00 27.87 -16.96
CA LEU A 162 -0.97 27.57 -17.97
C LEU A 162 0.18 28.58 -17.94
N ALA A 163 -0.09 29.83 -17.55
CA ALA A 163 0.92 30.88 -17.47
C ALA A 163 1.94 30.64 -16.35
N ALA A 164 1.53 29.91 -15.31
CA ALA A 164 2.39 29.56 -14.19
C ALA A 164 3.34 28.37 -14.47
N ALA A 165 3.20 27.71 -15.62
CA ALA A 165 4.03 26.56 -15.96
C ALA A 165 5.45 26.97 -16.39
N ASP A 166 6.43 26.40 -15.70
CA ASP A 166 7.85 26.46 -16.02
C ASP A 166 8.26 25.35 -16.99
N CYS A 167 9.22 25.65 -17.86
CA CYS A 167 9.73 24.74 -18.89
C CYS A 167 10.53 23.55 -18.35
N GLN A 168 11.01 23.61 -17.09
CA GLN A 168 11.77 22.55 -16.44
C GLN A 168 10.99 21.89 -15.30
N GLN A 169 10.23 22.69 -14.54
CA GLN A 169 9.53 22.22 -13.34
C GLN A 169 8.04 21.91 -13.60
N GLY A 170 7.51 22.30 -14.76
CA GLY A 170 6.09 22.21 -15.04
C GLY A 170 5.29 23.21 -14.18
N GLY A 171 4.09 22.82 -13.77
CA GLY A 171 3.23 23.65 -12.94
C GLY A 171 2.25 22.79 -12.14
N VAL A 172 1.36 23.45 -11.39
CA VAL A 172 0.28 22.74 -10.70
C VAL A 172 -0.60 22.04 -11.74
N HIS A 173 -0.67 20.71 -11.66
CA HIS A 173 -1.33 19.80 -12.61
C HIS A 173 -0.70 19.75 -14.01
N LEU A 174 0.51 20.28 -14.18
CA LEU A 174 1.23 20.31 -15.46
C LEU A 174 2.61 19.69 -15.27
N ARG A 175 2.96 18.74 -16.14
CA ARG A 175 4.25 18.05 -16.10
C ARG A 175 5.03 18.28 -17.39
N VAL A 176 6.35 18.26 -17.26
CA VAL A 176 7.29 18.24 -18.40
C VAL A 176 7.70 16.81 -18.73
N GLU A 177 8.29 16.59 -19.90
CA GLU A 177 8.65 15.25 -20.40
C GLU A 177 9.54 14.47 -19.40
N GLN A 178 10.52 15.13 -18.76
CA GLN A 178 11.40 14.48 -17.79
C GLN A 178 10.61 13.92 -16.61
N GLN A 179 9.72 14.73 -16.02
CA GLN A 179 8.88 14.28 -14.91
C GLN A 179 7.99 13.11 -15.33
N VAL A 180 7.41 13.15 -16.53
CA VAL A 180 6.58 12.03 -17.02
C VAL A 180 7.39 10.75 -17.18
N ARG A 181 8.62 10.81 -17.69
CA ARG A 181 9.49 9.64 -17.80
C ARG A 181 9.81 9.00 -16.45
N GLU A 182 9.91 9.80 -15.40
CA GLU A 182 10.26 9.35 -14.05
C GLU A 182 9.03 8.98 -13.20
N GLN A 183 7.86 9.55 -13.50
CA GLN A 183 6.68 9.52 -12.62
C GLN A 183 5.46 8.80 -13.21
N LEU A 184 5.41 8.58 -14.53
CA LEU A 184 4.33 7.83 -15.19
C LEU A 184 4.56 6.33 -15.01
N ALA A 185 3.61 5.66 -14.39
CA ALA A 185 3.78 4.27 -13.99
C ALA A 185 4.05 3.34 -15.17
N GLU A 186 3.36 3.56 -16.28
CA GLU A 186 3.54 2.80 -17.51
C GLU A 186 4.96 2.94 -18.13
N LEU A 187 5.72 3.98 -17.76
CA LEU A 187 7.09 4.20 -18.23
C LEU A 187 8.15 3.81 -17.20
N ALA A 188 7.88 4.09 -15.92
CA ALA A 188 8.88 4.08 -14.86
C ALA A 188 8.77 2.87 -13.91
N GLU A 189 7.59 2.24 -13.78
CA GLU A 189 7.47 1.08 -12.89
C GLU A 189 8.11 -0.16 -13.48
N LEU A 190 9.07 -0.69 -12.72
CA LEU A 190 9.66 -1.99 -12.98
C LEU A 190 8.81 -3.09 -12.33
N PRO A 191 8.76 -4.29 -12.92
CA PRO A 191 8.10 -5.45 -12.31
C PRO A 191 8.61 -5.69 -10.90
N ALA A 192 7.73 -6.11 -9.99
CA ALA A 192 8.13 -6.48 -8.65
C ALA A 192 9.26 -7.51 -8.66
N GLN A 193 10.27 -7.31 -7.81
CA GLN A 193 11.20 -8.39 -7.49
C GLN A 193 10.39 -9.54 -6.88
N GLN A 194 10.64 -10.77 -7.32
CA GLN A 194 9.89 -11.93 -6.86
C GLN A 194 10.08 -12.11 -5.35
N CYS A 195 9.10 -11.69 -4.56
CA CYS A 195 9.04 -11.99 -3.13
C CYS A 195 8.64 -13.46 -2.97
N THR A 196 9.59 -14.30 -2.55
CA THR A 196 9.38 -15.73 -2.30
C THR A 196 8.85 -15.98 -0.89
N THR A 197 7.92 -15.15 -0.38
CA THR A 197 7.27 -15.48 0.89
C THR A 197 6.46 -16.76 0.65
N PRO A 198 6.76 -17.87 1.36
CA PRO A 198 6.00 -19.09 1.21
C PRO A 198 4.52 -18.82 1.43
N GLU A 199 3.67 -19.43 0.59
CA GLU A 199 2.21 -19.39 0.73
C GLU A 199 1.52 -18.04 0.53
N MET A 200 2.25 -17.01 0.05
CA MET A 200 1.62 -15.78 -0.42
C MET A 200 0.65 -16.09 -1.58
N PRO A 201 -0.61 -15.61 -1.50
CA PRO A 201 -1.58 -15.75 -2.58
C PRO A 201 -0.96 -15.34 -3.93
N GLU A 202 -1.35 -16.02 -5.00
CA GLU A 202 -0.82 -15.70 -6.33
C GLU A 202 -1.19 -14.27 -6.73
N GLY A 203 -2.43 -13.84 -6.45
CA GLY A 203 -2.88 -12.47 -6.71
C GLY A 203 -2.05 -11.42 -5.97
N GLU A 204 -1.67 -11.68 -4.72
CA GLU A 204 -0.84 -10.74 -3.93
C GLU A 204 0.56 -10.52 -4.53
N ARG A 205 1.06 -11.49 -5.33
CA ARG A 205 2.36 -11.39 -6.02
C ARG A 205 2.28 -10.67 -7.38
N GLN A 206 1.08 -10.38 -7.87
CA GLN A 206 0.86 -9.79 -9.18
C GLN A 206 0.66 -8.28 -9.09
N ASP A 207 1.50 -7.54 -9.79
CA ASP A 207 1.33 -6.10 -9.94
C ASP A 207 0.03 -5.78 -10.69
N TYR A 208 -0.64 -4.73 -10.23
CA TYR A 208 -1.88 -4.17 -10.75
C TYR A 208 -3.07 -5.14 -10.71
N VAL A 209 -3.03 -6.15 -9.83
CA VAL A 209 -4.17 -7.07 -9.61
C VAL A 209 -5.42 -6.33 -9.09
N TRP A 210 -5.21 -5.20 -8.43
CA TRP A 210 -6.25 -4.36 -7.85
C TRP A 210 -6.91 -3.40 -8.85
N GLU A 211 -6.50 -3.38 -10.12
CA GLU A 211 -7.16 -2.52 -11.10
C GLU A 211 -8.56 -3.02 -11.42
N HIS A 212 -9.59 -2.18 -11.25
CA HIS A 212 -10.96 -2.54 -11.62
C HIS A 212 -11.07 -2.84 -13.13
N LEU A 213 -10.38 -2.05 -13.96
CA LEU A 213 -10.14 -2.35 -15.37
C LEU A 213 -8.64 -2.51 -15.58
N PRO A 214 -8.16 -3.65 -16.11
CA PRO A 214 -6.74 -3.91 -16.29
C PRO A 214 -6.19 -3.05 -17.43
N LEU A 215 -5.65 -1.89 -17.07
CA LEU A 215 -5.17 -0.86 -17.99
C LEU A 215 -3.66 -0.75 -17.99
N PHE A 216 -3.01 -1.19 -16.91
CA PHE A 216 -1.57 -1.15 -16.84
C PHE A 216 -0.93 -2.00 -17.93
N ARG A 217 -0.03 -1.35 -18.66
CA ARG A 217 0.93 -1.95 -19.58
C ARG A 217 2.18 -1.09 -19.58
N GLU A 218 3.31 -1.72 -19.86
CA GLU A 218 4.51 -0.97 -20.22
C GLU A 218 4.21 -0.14 -21.49
N ALA A 219 4.53 1.14 -21.44
CA ALA A 219 4.41 2.09 -22.53
C ALA A 219 5.78 2.71 -22.84
N HIS A 220 5.86 3.41 -23.96
CA HIS A 220 7.01 4.25 -24.29
C HIS A 220 6.58 5.72 -24.41
N ILE A 221 7.43 6.64 -23.97
CA ILE A 221 7.19 8.09 -24.12
C ILE A 221 6.94 8.51 -25.58
N GLY A 222 7.52 7.76 -26.53
CA GLY A 222 7.30 7.95 -27.96
C GLY A 222 5.84 7.75 -28.38
N GLU A 223 5.08 6.90 -27.68
CA GLU A 223 3.64 6.72 -27.93
C GLU A 223 2.87 8.00 -27.60
N LEU A 224 3.17 8.62 -26.45
CA LEU A 224 2.58 9.89 -26.04
C LEU A 224 2.96 11.00 -27.03
N LYS A 225 4.26 11.12 -27.35
CA LYS A 225 4.75 12.15 -28.28
C LYS A 225 4.19 12.00 -29.69
N ASN A 226 3.82 10.79 -30.12
CA ASN A 226 3.20 10.56 -31.43
C ASN A 226 1.80 11.22 -31.56
N THR A 227 1.17 11.60 -30.44
CA THR A 227 -0.09 12.36 -30.43
C THR A 227 0.14 13.88 -30.55
N LEU A 228 1.40 14.34 -30.48
CA LEU A 228 1.73 15.75 -30.63
C LEU A 228 1.52 16.20 -32.07
N ASN A 229 0.91 17.37 -32.21
CA ASN A 229 0.95 18.11 -33.45
C ASN A 229 2.39 18.62 -33.64
N PRO A 230 3.02 18.41 -34.82
CA PRO A 230 4.40 18.83 -35.07
C PRO A 230 4.69 20.31 -34.78
N PHE A 231 3.70 21.20 -34.93
CA PHE A 231 3.86 22.63 -34.61
C PHE A 231 4.08 22.92 -33.11
N TYR A 232 3.73 21.96 -32.25
CA TYR A 232 3.77 22.08 -30.79
C TYR A 232 4.77 21.12 -30.13
N GLU A 233 5.68 20.51 -30.90
CA GLU A 233 6.69 19.59 -30.36
C GLU A 233 7.53 20.23 -29.24
N LEU A 234 7.86 21.53 -29.37
CA LEU A 234 8.56 22.29 -28.32
C LEU A 234 7.63 23.10 -27.40
N ASN A 235 6.32 23.08 -27.66
CA ASN A 235 5.32 23.86 -26.93
C ASN A 235 4.20 22.95 -26.43
N HIS A 236 4.56 21.97 -25.60
CA HIS A 236 3.59 21.04 -25.00
C HIS A 236 3.84 20.81 -23.51
N LEU A 237 2.77 20.44 -22.81
CA LEU A 237 2.79 20.02 -21.41
C LEU A 237 1.89 18.79 -21.24
N TYR A 238 2.14 18.03 -20.19
CA TYR A 238 1.29 16.91 -19.81
C TYR A 238 0.32 17.39 -18.72
N LEU A 239 -0.97 17.38 -19.03
CA LEU A 239 -2.05 17.79 -18.13
C LEU A 239 -2.46 16.60 -17.25
N VAL A 240 -2.32 16.74 -15.94
CA VAL A 240 -2.66 15.68 -14.97
C VAL A 240 -4.05 15.91 -14.41
N LEU A 241 -4.98 15.03 -14.79
CA LEU A 241 -6.39 15.10 -14.43
C LEU A 241 -6.67 14.43 -13.08
N ASP A 242 -7.60 15.00 -12.32
CA ASP A 242 -8.17 14.36 -11.13
C ASP A 242 -9.17 13.26 -11.55
N ASP A 243 -8.97 12.03 -11.06
CA ASP A 243 -9.80 10.85 -11.36
C ASP A 243 -10.23 10.14 -10.05
N SER A 244 -10.92 10.90 -9.19
CA SER A 244 -11.29 10.44 -7.85
C SER A 244 -12.22 9.22 -7.87
N ILE A 245 -13.16 9.18 -8.82
CA ILE A 245 -14.04 8.01 -9.02
C ILE A 245 -13.23 6.80 -9.47
N GLY A 246 -12.27 7.00 -10.37
CA GLY A 246 -11.43 5.93 -10.84
C GLY A 246 -10.54 5.33 -9.74
N ILE A 247 -9.98 6.17 -8.88
CA ILE A 247 -9.22 5.74 -7.70
C ILE A 247 -10.13 4.97 -6.72
N LEU A 248 -11.36 5.45 -6.49
CA LEU A 248 -12.32 4.76 -5.61
C LEU A 248 -12.69 3.37 -6.13
N ARG A 249 -12.83 3.19 -7.45
CA ARG A 249 -13.08 1.88 -8.07
C ARG A 249 -11.90 0.94 -7.92
N ASP A 250 -10.68 1.43 -8.11
CA ASP A 250 -9.46 0.63 -7.90
C ASP A 250 -9.31 0.23 -6.42
N LEU A 251 -9.64 1.12 -5.48
CA LEU A 251 -9.67 0.81 -4.05
C LEU A 251 -10.74 -0.24 -3.70
N ALA A 252 -11.92 -0.16 -4.33
CA ALA A 252 -12.97 -1.15 -4.14
C ALA A 252 -12.55 -2.53 -4.67
N GLN A 253 -11.97 -2.58 -5.87
CA GLN A 253 -11.43 -3.82 -6.43
C GLN A 253 -10.32 -4.39 -5.53
N GLU A 254 -9.40 -3.57 -5.01
CA GLU A 254 -8.39 -4.04 -4.06
C GLU A 254 -9.01 -4.67 -2.81
N GLN A 255 -10.08 -4.07 -2.28
CA GLN A 255 -10.77 -4.61 -1.12
C GLN A 255 -11.32 -6.01 -1.40
N ASP A 256 -11.95 -6.19 -2.57
CA ASP A 256 -12.52 -7.47 -2.98
C ASP A 256 -11.44 -8.53 -3.16
N GLU A 257 -10.28 -8.18 -3.73
CA GLU A 257 -9.12 -9.07 -3.83
C GLU A 257 -8.61 -9.50 -2.45
N VAL A 258 -8.42 -8.55 -1.53
CA VAL A 258 -7.90 -8.85 -0.18
C VAL A 258 -8.87 -9.69 0.63
N VAL A 259 -10.17 -9.40 0.56
CA VAL A 259 -11.22 -10.22 1.19
C VAL A 259 -11.26 -11.61 0.55
N GLY A 260 -11.08 -11.71 -0.76
CA GLY A 260 -10.94 -12.98 -1.47
C GLY A 260 -9.79 -13.82 -0.95
N TRP A 261 -8.61 -13.23 -0.76
CA TRP A 261 -7.44 -13.91 -0.19
C TRP A 261 -7.69 -14.38 1.25
N LEU A 262 -8.37 -13.56 2.06
CA LEU A 262 -8.73 -13.89 3.43
C LEU A 262 -9.71 -15.07 3.49
N ASN A 263 -10.69 -15.13 2.58
CA ASN A 263 -11.60 -16.27 2.47
C ASN A 263 -10.88 -17.55 2.01
N GLN A 264 -10.02 -17.45 1.00
CA GLN A 264 -9.19 -18.58 0.56
C GLN A 264 -8.30 -19.09 1.70
N TRP A 265 -7.71 -18.18 2.47
CA TRP A 265 -6.92 -18.52 3.65
C TRP A 265 -7.76 -19.27 4.68
N ARG A 266 -8.98 -18.81 5.00
CA ARG A 266 -9.87 -19.46 5.98
C ARG A 266 -10.22 -20.89 5.58
N GLU A 267 -10.57 -21.09 4.31
CA GLU A 267 -11.06 -22.37 3.77
C GLU A 267 -9.94 -23.38 3.53
N ARG A 268 -8.74 -22.93 3.16
CA ARG A 268 -7.62 -23.81 2.79
C ARG A 268 -7.26 -24.76 3.92
N ASN A 269 -7.48 -26.06 3.72
CA ASN A 269 -7.15 -27.10 4.69
C ASN A 269 -7.73 -26.84 6.11
N ASN A 270 -8.94 -26.28 6.20
CA ASN A 270 -9.59 -25.87 7.45
C ASN A 270 -8.70 -24.93 8.29
N ASN A 271 -8.03 -23.97 7.64
CA ASN A 271 -7.04 -23.13 8.31
C ASN A 271 -7.64 -22.34 9.47
N GLU A 272 -8.86 -21.83 9.31
CA GLU A 272 -9.53 -21.07 10.38
C GLU A 272 -9.64 -21.88 11.68
N MET A 273 -10.11 -23.13 11.59
CA MET A 273 -10.21 -24.01 12.76
C MET A 273 -8.83 -24.31 13.35
N ARG A 274 -7.83 -24.60 12.50
CA ARG A 274 -6.46 -24.88 12.94
C ARG A 274 -5.84 -23.67 13.64
N TYR A 275 -6.02 -22.48 13.06
CA TYR A 275 -5.52 -21.22 13.59
C TYR A 275 -6.16 -20.86 14.92
N ILE A 276 -7.49 -20.95 15.03
CA ILE A 276 -8.21 -20.69 16.28
C ILE A 276 -7.79 -21.69 17.36
N THR A 277 -7.71 -22.98 17.02
CA THR A 277 -7.29 -24.04 17.96
C THR A 277 -5.85 -23.83 18.43
N ALA A 278 -4.93 -23.59 17.50
CA ALA A 278 -3.53 -23.33 17.82
C ALA A 278 -3.37 -22.05 18.64
N SER A 279 -4.09 -20.98 18.30
CA SER A 279 -4.07 -19.72 19.07
C SER A 279 -4.62 -19.92 20.48
N TYR A 280 -5.67 -20.73 20.65
CA TYR A 280 -6.19 -21.08 21.97
C TYR A 280 -5.15 -21.86 22.79
N ILE A 281 -4.51 -22.87 22.20
CA ILE A 281 -3.43 -23.61 22.85
C ILE A 281 -2.29 -22.66 23.24
N ASP A 282 -1.86 -21.77 22.34
CA ASP A 282 -0.82 -20.76 22.59
C ASP A 282 -1.17 -19.86 23.80
N THR A 283 -2.45 -19.48 23.95
CA THR A 283 -2.91 -18.73 25.14
C THR A 283 -2.90 -19.56 26.42
N LEU A 284 -3.10 -20.88 26.36
CA LEU A 284 -2.99 -21.77 27.52
C LEU A 284 -1.53 -22.01 27.92
N MET A 285 -0.61 -21.90 26.97
CA MET A 285 0.83 -22.08 27.21
C MET A 285 1.48 -20.86 27.85
N SER A 286 0.86 -19.70 27.73
CA SER A 286 1.36 -18.43 28.26
C SER A 286 0.69 -18.10 29.58
N VAL A 287 1.48 -17.68 30.56
CA VAL A 287 0.97 -17.08 31.80
C VAL A 287 0.48 -15.67 31.49
N GLY A 288 -0.75 -15.38 31.88
CA GLY A 288 -1.36 -14.07 31.73
C GLY A 288 -2.52 -13.86 32.70
N GLU A 289 -3.28 -12.79 32.49
CA GLU A 289 -4.38 -12.38 33.38
C GLU A 289 -5.45 -13.47 33.55
N ASN A 290 -5.78 -14.18 32.46
CA ASN A 290 -6.77 -15.27 32.50
C ASN A 290 -6.25 -16.45 33.34
N THR A 291 -4.99 -16.84 33.15
CA THR A 291 -4.35 -17.93 33.90
C THR A 291 -4.24 -17.60 35.38
N ALA A 292 -3.89 -16.36 35.72
CA ALA A 292 -3.83 -15.89 37.10
C ALA A 292 -5.21 -15.93 37.80
N ARG A 293 -6.27 -15.51 37.10
CA ARG A 293 -7.65 -15.56 37.60
C ARG A 293 -8.18 -16.98 37.76
N GLN A 294 -7.79 -17.90 36.88
CA GLN A 294 -8.18 -19.30 36.98
C GLN A 294 -7.45 -20.02 38.12
N THR A 295 -6.18 -19.69 38.34
CA THR A 295 -5.35 -20.30 39.39
C THR A 295 -5.83 -19.86 40.77
N SER A 296 -5.94 -18.54 40.98
CA SER A 296 -6.29 -17.95 42.28
C SER A 296 -7.06 -16.64 42.08
N PRO A 297 -8.40 -16.68 41.90
CA PRO A 297 -9.22 -15.51 41.60
C PRO A 297 -9.19 -14.43 42.69
N ASP A 298 -8.91 -14.84 43.93
CA ASP A 298 -8.86 -13.98 45.12
C ASP A 298 -7.42 -13.66 45.60
N SER A 299 -6.40 -13.95 44.79
CA SER A 299 -4.99 -13.75 45.14
C SER A 299 -4.64 -12.31 45.49
N LYS A 300 -3.61 -12.14 46.32
CA LYS A 300 -3.04 -10.82 46.62
C LYS A 300 -2.40 -10.24 45.36
N LEU A 301 -1.85 -11.10 44.50
CA LEU A 301 -1.33 -10.72 43.19
C LEU A 301 -2.36 -9.92 42.39
N LEU A 302 -3.60 -10.38 42.26
CA LEU A 302 -4.61 -9.65 41.47
C LEU A 302 -5.13 -8.38 42.18
N LYS A 303 -5.16 -8.38 43.52
CA LYS A 303 -5.71 -7.28 44.33
C LYS A 303 -4.72 -6.14 44.55
N ASN A 304 -3.44 -6.46 44.75
CA ASN A 304 -2.43 -5.53 45.26
C ASN A 304 -1.45 -5.03 44.18
N THR A 305 -1.69 -5.36 42.90
CA THR A 305 -0.82 -4.95 41.78
C THR A 305 -1.55 -4.11 40.73
N THR A 306 -0.78 -3.30 40.00
CA THR A 306 -1.26 -2.62 38.78
C THR A 306 -1.19 -3.54 37.56
N PRO A 307 -1.92 -3.25 36.47
CA PRO A 307 -1.79 -4.00 35.22
C PRO A 307 -0.35 -4.07 34.70
N GLU A 308 0.41 -2.99 34.82
CA GLU A 308 1.82 -2.94 34.40
C GLU A 308 2.70 -3.87 35.24
N GLN A 309 2.51 -3.88 36.57
CA GLN A 309 3.20 -4.78 37.48
C GLN A 309 2.88 -6.25 37.18
N ARG A 310 1.61 -6.58 36.89
CA ARG A 310 1.22 -7.94 36.51
C ARG A 310 1.86 -8.39 35.21
N THR A 311 1.93 -7.52 34.21
CA THR A 311 2.63 -7.82 32.95
C THR A 311 4.09 -8.21 33.21
N ARG A 312 4.78 -7.53 34.14
CA ARG A 312 6.18 -7.89 34.49
C ARG A 312 6.30 -9.23 35.22
N ILE A 313 5.33 -9.58 36.06
CA ILE A 313 5.27 -10.91 36.68
C ILE A 313 5.06 -11.98 35.60
N TYR A 314 4.10 -11.78 34.68
CA TYR A 314 3.82 -12.71 33.59
C TYR A 314 5.01 -12.87 32.64
N ASP A 315 5.68 -11.78 32.27
CA ASP A 315 6.92 -11.79 31.50
C ASP A 315 7.99 -12.68 32.13
N TYR A 316 8.21 -12.54 33.45
CA TYR A 316 9.17 -13.35 34.19
C TYR A 316 8.80 -14.84 34.19
N LEU A 317 7.54 -15.16 34.46
CA LEU A 317 7.06 -16.55 34.50
C LEU A 317 7.14 -17.21 33.12
N ASN A 318 6.80 -16.49 32.05
CA ASN A 318 6.94 -16.98 30.68
C ASN A 318 8.40 -17.19 30.28
N ALA A 319 9.30 -16.26 30.63
CA ALA A 319 10.74 -16.44 30.41
C ALA A 319 11.27 -17.68 31.17
N ARG A 320 10.74 -17.94 32.37
CA ARG A 320 11.11 -19.12 33.18
C ARG A 320 10.58 -20.41 32.56
N ASN A 321 9.36 -20.43 32.04
CA ASN A 321 8.80 -21.54 31.26
C ASN A 321 9.68 -21.86 30.04
N ASP A 322 10.13 -20.83 29.32
CA ASP A 322 11.01 -20.96 28.17
C ASP A 322 12.38 -21.53 28.55
N TRP A 323 12.98 -21.02 29.63
CA TRP A 323 14.24 -21.54 30.15
C TRP A 323 14.12 -23.00 30.56
N HIS A 324 13.06 -23.39 31.28
CA HIS A 324 12.82 -24.78 31.64
C HIS A 324 12.78 -25.65 30.37
N ARG A 325 12.02 -25.25 29.34
CA ARG A 325 11.95 -26.00 28.08
C ARG A 325 13.32 -26.16 27.41
N GLU A 326 14.10 -25.09 27.29
CA GLU A 326 15.45 -25.15 26.68
C GLU A 326 16.43 -25.97 27.53
N HIS A 327 16.27 -25.95 28.85
CA HIS A 327 17.10 -26.73 29.78
C HIS A 327 16.82 -28.24 29.65
N HIS A 328 15.55 -28.65 29.52
CA HIS A 328 15.16 -30.06 29.37
C HIS A 328 15.64 -30.71 28.06
N GLN A 329 16.03 -29.92 27.05
CA GLN A 329 16.61 -30.47 25.82
C GLN A 329 18.05 -30.97 25.98
N GLY A 330 18.67 -30.74 27.15
CA GLY A 330 20.00 -31.24 27.48
C GLY A 330 21.16 -30.54 26.76
N PRO A 331 22.41 -30.82 27.18
CA PRO A 331 23.60 -30.19 26.63
C PRO A 331 24.01 -30.82 25.28
N VAL A 332 24.74 -30.06 24.47
CA VAL A 332 25.24 -30.50 23.15
C VAL A 332 26.76 -30.78 23.20
N PRO A 333 27.31 -31.65 22.34
CA PRO A 333 28.74 -31.85 22.26
C PRO A 333 29.48 -30.53 21.98
N ALA A 334 30.52 -30.24 22.75
CA ALA A 334 31.31 -29.02 22.56
C ALA A 334 32.04 -29.08 21.21
N THR A 335 31.76 -28.12 20.32
CA THR A 335 32.53 -27.91 19.09
C THR A 335 33.88 -27.32 19.45
N THR A 336 34.83 -28.16 19.87
CA THR A 336 36.23 -27.75 19.94
C THR A 336 36.85 -27.91 18.56
N SER A 337 37.50 -26.86 18.06
CA SER A 337 38.25 -26.84 16.80
C SER A 337 39.54 -27.68 16.83
N ALA A 338 39.72 -28.51 17.85
CA ALA A 338 40.85 -29.43 17.94
C ALA A 338 40.45 -30.76 17.29
N GLY A 339 41.22 -31.17 16.28
CA GLY A 339 40.99 -32.37 15.49
C GLY A 339 40.84 -33.67 16.28
N GLN A 340 40.65 -34.76 15.52
CA GLN A 340 40.19 -36.12 15.86
C GLN A 340 40.71 -36.81 17.16
N TYR A 341 41.66 -36.22 17.90
CA TYR A 341 42.21 -36.76 19.14
C TYR A 341 41.36 -36.52 20.40
N SER A 342 40.34 -35.66 20.36
CA SER A 342 39.45 -35.40 21.52
C SER A 342 38.33 -36.45 21.69
N ALA A 343 38.07 -37.28 20.67
CA ALA A 343 36.95 -38.22 20.66
C ALA A 343 37.13 -39.47 21.56
N MET A 344 38.35 -39.79 22.00
CA MET A 344 38.62 -40.99 22.82
C MET A 344 38.48 -40.79 24.34
N ARG A 345 38.16 -39.58 24.83
CA ARG A 345 38.10 -39.28 26.27
C ARG A 345 36.76 -38.73 26.78
N GLY A 346 35.67 -39.03 26.07
CA GLY A 346 34.34 -38.46 26.35
C GLY A 346 34.32 -36.96 26.05
N GLY A 347 33.67 -36.56 24.95
CA GLY A 347 33.64 -35.15 24.55
C GLY A 347 33.04 -34.28 25.66
N ALA A 348 33.65 -33.12 25.93
CA ALA A 348 33.06 -32.14 26.84
C ALA A 348 31.68 -31.73 26.29
N HIS A 349 30.63 -31.85 27.11
CA HIS A 349 29.31 -31.34 26.78
C HIS A 349 29.24 -29.86 27.19
N ALA A 350 28.71 -29.01 26.31
CA ALA A 350 28.52 -27.59 26.57
C ALA A 350 27.03 -27.25 26.67
N GLU A 351 26.73 -26.25 27.51
CA GLU A 351 25.41 -25.62 27.54
C GLU A 351 25.10 -25.07 26.14
N ARG A 352 23.87 -25.30 25.67
CA ARG A 352 23.42 -24.78 24.38
C ARG A 352 23.37 -23.25 24.44
N PRO A 353 23.74 -22.55 23.35
CA PRO A 353 23.58 -21.11 23.27
C PRO A 353 22.15 -20.65 23.61
N GLN A 354 21.13 -21.39 23.16
CA GLN A 354 19.71 -21.09 23.45
C GLN A 354 19.39 -21.14 24.95
N THR A 355 19.83 -22.19 25.65
CA THR A 355 19.64 -22.32 27.11
C THR A 355 20.32 -21.17 27.86
N ARG A 356 21.51 -20.77 27.42
CA ARG A 356 22.23 -19.62 27.98
C ARG A 356 21.48 -18.31 27.76
N PHE A 357 20.96 -18.07 26.55
CA PHE A 357 20.16 -16.87 26.26
C PHE A 357 18.86 -16.84 27.08
N ALA A 358 18.15 -17.98 27.18
CA ALA A 358 16.94 -18.07 27.99
C ALA A 358 17.21 -17.79 29.47
N ARG A 359 18.34 -18.28 30.01
CA ARG A 359 18.75 -17.98 31.39
C ARG A 359 19.00 -16.48 31.63
N LEU A 360 19.72 -15.83 30.71
CA LEU A 360 19.95 -14.38 30.78
C LEU A 360 18.66 -13.58 30.68
N ASP A 361 17.70 -14.05 29.87
CA ASP A 361 16.39 -13.41 29.76
C ASP A 361 15.59 -13.54 31.07
N VAL A 362 15.60 -14.71 31.71
CA VAL A 362 15.01 -14.90 33.05
C VAL A 362 15.61 -13.94 34.07
N GLU A 363 16.94 -13.82 34.12
CA GLU A 363 17.63 -12.90 35.05
C GLU A 363 17.25 -11.43 34.81
N ASN A 364 17.12 -11.04 33.53
CA ASN A 364 16.69 -9.71 33.13
C ASN A 364 15.24 -9.43 33.54
N LYS A 365 14.31 -10.32 33.17
CA LYS A 365 12.88 -10.20 33.48
C LYS A 365 12.61 -10.24 34.99
N HIS A 366 13.32 -11.09 35.73
CA HIS A 366 13.27 -11.12 37.20
C HIS A 366 13.68 -9.76 37.79
N SER A 367 14.79 -9.20 37.30
CA SER A 367 15.29 -7.90 37.77
C SER A 367 14.30 -6.77 37.48
N GLN A 368 13.67 -6.77 36.30
CA GLN A 368 12.60 -5.82 35.94
C GLN A 368 11.36 -5.96 36.83
N MET A 369 10.96 -7.20 37.12
CA MET A 369 9.83 -7.51 38.01
C MET A 369 10.09 -7.01 39.44
N VAL A 370 11.25 -7.35 40.03
CA VAL A 370 11.60 -6.90 41.39
C VAL A 370 11.71 -5.36 41.46
N LEU A 371 12.20 -4.72 40.40
CA LEU A 371 12.32 -3.26 40.33
C LEU A 371 10.95 -2.57 40.34
N ILE A 372 9.96 -3.07 39.57
CA ILE A 372 8.63 -2.44 39.47
C ILE A 372 7.73 -2.75 40.66
N LEU A 373 7.88 -3.93 41.28
CA LEU A 373 7.14 -4.31 42.48
C LEU A 373 7.73 -3.65 43.72
N GLY A 374 9.06 -3.52 43.76
CA GLY A 374 9.79 -3.22 44.97
C GLY A 374 9.87 -4.43 45.90
N LYS A 375 10.91 -4.45 46.73
CA LYS A 375 11.17 -5.54 47.70
C LYS A 375 9.97 -5.91 48.58
N PRO A 376 9.23 -4.98 49.21
CA PRO A 376 8.16 -5.36 50.15
C PRO A 376 7.00 -6.06 49.44
N LEU A 377 6.57 -5.56 48.28
CA LEU A 377 5.49 -6.16 47.51
C LEU A 377 5.91 -7.47 46.85
N HIS A 378 7.16 -7.58 46.39
CA HIS A 378 7.69 -8.83 45.85
C HIS A 378 7.66 -9.97 46.89
N GLU A 379 8.10 -9.71 48.13
CA GLU A 379 8.04 -10.70 49.21
C GLU A 379 6.59 -11.06 49.60
N GLU A 380 5.68 -10.08 49.60
CA GLU A 380 4.26 -10.33 49.88
C GLU A 380 3.60 -11.24 48.84
N LEU A 381 3.99 -11.10 47.57
CA LEU A 381 3.43 -11.82 46.43
C LEU A 381 4.15 -13.14 46.12
N LYS A 382 5.22 -13.48 46.86
CA LYS A 382 6.06 -14.64 46.57
C LYS A 382 5.27 -15.93 46.42
N ASP A 383 4.40 -16.24 47.39
CA ASP A 383 3.57 -17.45 47.39
C ASP A 383 2.60 -17.48 46.19
N ASP A 384 2.04 -16.33 45.82
CA ASP A 384 1.12 -16.23 44.67
C ASP A 384 1.87 -16.42 43.34
N ILE A 385 3.10 -15.90 43.22
CA ILE A 385 3.96 -16.07 42.05
C ILE A 385 4.41 -17.53 41.93
N GLU A 386 4.82 -18.16 43.04
CA GLU A 386 5.20 -19.59 43.09
C GLU A 386 4.01 -20.49 42.72
N ALA A 387 2.82 -20.24 43.28
CA ALA A 387 1.61 -20.99 42.94
C ALA A 387 1.24 -20.87 41.45
N LEU A 388 1.41 -19.68 40.86
CA LEU A 388 1.17 -19.45 39.44
C LEU A 388 2.23 -20.14 38.56
N GLU A 389 3.48 -20.16 39.01
CA GLU A 389 4.56 -20.90 38.36
C GLU A 389 4.29 -22.41 38.36
N GLU A 390 3.96 -22.98 39.52
CA GLU A 390 3.65 -24.41 39.66
C GLU A 390 2.45 -24.82 38.80
N ASN A 391 1.39 -24.01 38.79
CA ASN A 391 0.22 -24.24 37.94
C ASN A 391 0.59 -24.22 36.45
N SER A 392 1.39 -23.23 36.04
CA SER A 392 1.88 -23.11 34.67
C SER A 392 2.75 -24.31 34.28
N GLN A 393 3.70 -24.70 35.12
CA GLN A 393 4.57 -25.86 34.87
C GLN A 393 3.78 -27.17 34.80
N GLY A 394 2.81 -27.35 35.70
CA GLY A 394 1.90 -28.49 35.69
C GLY A 394 1.03 -28.56 34.43
N THR A 395 0.56 -27.42 33.92
CA THR A 395 -0.21 -27.34 32.67
C THR A 395 0.68 -27.67 31.45
N LEU A 396 1.90 -27.15 31.44
CA LEU A 396 2.84 -27.32 30.33
C LEU A 396 3.43 -28.72 30.23
N ASN A 397 3.82 -29.32 31.37
CA ASN A 397 4.57 -30.58 31.42
C ASN A 397 3.80 -31.76 32.04
N GLY A 398 2.62 -31.51 32.61
CA GLY A 398 1.87 -32.51 33.39
C GLY A 398 2.26 -32.51 34.86
N VAL A 399 1.32 -32.93 35.73
CA VAL A 399 1.53 -33.05 37.18
C VAL A 399 1.62 -34.53 37.56
N GLY A 400 2.78 -34.99 38.04
CA GLY A 400 3.00 -36.36 38.52
C GLY A 400 3.37 -37.39 37.44
N LEU A 401 3.54 -38.65 37.85
CA LEU A 401 3.97 -39.73 36.96
C LEU A 401 2.85 -40.14 35.99
N GLY A 402 3.11 -40.01 34.69
CA GLY A 402 2.23 -40.50 33.61
C GLY A 402 1.14 -39.53 33.16
N SER A 403 1.01 -38.35 33.76
CA SER A 403 0.21 -37.27 33.21
C SER A 403 0.94 -36.61 32.04
N ARG A 404 0.18 -36.09 31.07
CA ARG A 404 0.70 -35.41 29.89
C ARG A 404 0.41 -33.93 30.00
N GLY A 405 1.41 -33.09 29.78
CA GLY A 405 1.24 -31.66 29.65
C GLY A 405 0.91 -31.24 28.22
N ILE A 406 0.67 -29.94 28.00
CA ILE A 406 0.46 -29.40 26.64
C ILE A 406 1.62 -29.78 25.72
N TYR A 407 2.87 -29.71 26.18
CA TYR A 407 4.04 -30.05 25.36
C TYR A 407 4.05 -31.50 24.86
N ASP A 408 3.39 -32.43 25.55
CA ASP A 408 3.26 -33.84 25.11
C ASP A 408 2.12 -34.04 24.11
N LEU A 409 1.14 -33.13 24.11
CA LEU A 409 -0.07 -33.21 23.29
C LEU A 409 0.08 -32.47 21.96
N VAL A 410 1.02 -31.52 21.87
CA VAL A 410 1.17 -30.64 20.71
C VAL A 410 2.61 -30.63 20.18
N ARG A 411 2.73 -30.54 18.86
CA ARG A 411 4.03 -30.29 18.21
C ARG A 411 4.39 -28.81 18.34
N HIS A 412 4.85 -28.41 19.51
CA HIS A 412 5.03 -27.00 19.88
C HIS A 412 5.79 -26.17 18.85
N GLN A 413 6.96 -26.64 18.38
CA GLN A 413 7.78 -25.90 17.42
C GLN A 413 7.07 -25.72 16.07
N GLU A 414 6.40 -26.76 15.57
CA GLU A 414 5.62 -26.69 14.32
C GLU A 414 4.43 -25.75 14.48
N MET A 415 3.74 -25.81 15.62
CA MET A 415 2.60 -24.94 15.93
C MET A 415 3.00 -23.47 16.03
N GLN A 416 4.12 -23.15 16.70
CA GLN A 416 4.61 -21.77 16.84
C GLN A 416 5.06 -21.19 15.50
N ALA A 417 5.77 -21.99 14.69
CA ALA A 417 6.16 -21.59 13.34
C ALA A 417 4.93 -21.29 12.47
N TYR A 418 3.92 -22.17 12.53
CA TYR A 418 2.64 -21.97 11.86
C TYR A 418 1.94 -20.69 12.34
N LEU A 419 1.75 -20.48 13.64
CA LEU A 419 1.08 -19.28 14.17
C LEU A 419 1.80 -17.99 13.79
N THR A 420 3.13 -17.99 13.83
CA THR A 420 3.95 -16.83 13.43
C THR A 420 3.71 -16.47 11.97
N GLN A 421 3.70 -17.47 11.10
CA GLN A 421 3.43 -17.28 9.68
C GLN A 421 2.00 -16.76 9.45
N GLU A 422 0.99 -17.40 10.04
CA GLU A 422 -0.41 -17.03 9.79
C GLU A 422 -0.78 -15.66 10.38
N ARG A 423 -0.25 -15.32 11.56
CA ARG A 423 -0.41 -13.98 12.15
C ARG A 423 0.17 -12.91 11.22
N SER A 424 1.29 -13.18 10.56
CA SER A 424 1.90 -12.23 9.63
C SER A 424 1.02 -11.95 8.40
N HIS A 425 0.34 -12.98 7.86
CA HIS A 425 -0.60 -12.85 6.75
C HIS A 425 -1.82 -12.02 7.17
N LEU A 426 -2.46 -12.40 8.28
CA LEU A 426 -3.63 -11.70 8.80
C LEU A 426 -3.33 -10.24 9.15
N GLN A 427 -2.21 -9.97 9.82
CA GLN A 427 -1.82 -8.59 10.14
C GLN A 427 -1.64 -7.74 8.87
N ARG A 428 -0.98 -8.30 7.85
CA ARG A 428 -0.75 -7.60 6.58
C ARG A 428 -2.04 -7.32 5.84
N TRP A 429 -2.94 -8.30 5.72
CA TRP A 429 -4.22 -8.11 5.02
C TRP A 429 -5.17 -7.18 5.78
N THR A 430 -5.25 -7.29 7.11
CA THR A 430 -6.04 -6.37 7.93
C THR A 430 -5.52 -4.94 7.81
N GLN A 431 -4.21 -4.71 7.92
CA GLN A 431 -3.63 -3.38 7.72
C GLN A 431 -3.94 -2.83 6.32
N ARG A 432 -3.89 -3.68 5.29
CA ARG A 432 -4.23 -3.28 3.92
C ARG A 432 -5.71 -2.88 3.80
N LEU A 433 -6.63 -3.61 4.44
CA LEU A 433 -8.05 -3.25 4.48
C LEU A 433 -8.30 -1.95 5.25
N ASP A 434 -7.58 -1.72 6.34
CA ASP A 434 -7.66 -0.47 7.11
C ASP A 434 -7.18 0.72 6.27
N ASP A 435 -6.06 0.58 5.55
CA ASP A 435 -5.53 1.61 4.64
C ASP A 435 -6.52 1.92 3.51
N ILE A 436 -7.13 0.89 2.90
CA ILE A 436 -8.16 1.05 1.87
C ILE A 436 -9.38 1.79 2.44
N THR A 437 -9.82 1.42 3.63
CA THR A 437 -10.98 2.03 4.29
C THR A 437 -10.71 3.50 4.58
N HIS A 438 -9.54 3.83 5.12
CA HIS A 438 -9.09 5.20 5.34
C HIS A 438 -9.14 6.03 4.04
N ASP A 439 -8.58 5.49 2.96
CA ASP A 439 -8.52 6.19 1.67
C ASP A 439 -9.90 6.44 1.08
N ARG A 440 -10.77 5.43 1.11
CA ARG A 440 -12.15 5.57 0.64
C ARG A 440 -12.88 6.65 1.45
N VAL A 441 -12.87 6.55 2.78
CA VAL A 441 -13.55 7.53 3.66
C VAL A 441 -13.05 8.95 3.39
N ARG A 442 -11.74 9.12 3.20
CA ARG A 442 -11.14 10.42 2.89
C ARG A 442 -11.67 10.99 1.56
N LEU A 443 -11.66 10.19 0.50
CA LEU A 443 -12.15 10.62 -0.82
C LEU A 443 -13.66 10.93 -0.80
N PHE A 444 -14.46 10.17 -0.05
CA PHE A 444 -15.89 10.43 0.14
C PHE A 444 -16.16 11.74 0.89
N THR A 445 -15.43 11.98 1.99
CA THR A 445 -15.70 13.12 2.90
C THR A 445 -15.18 14.46 2.39
N GLN A 446 -14.16 14.46 1.52
CA GLN A 446 -13.59 15.69 0.95
C GLN A 446 -14.37 16.23 -0.26
N GLY A 447 -15.49 15.59 -0.64
CA GLY A 447 -16.35 16.04 -1.74
C GLY A 447 -15.74 15.82 -3.13
N GLU A 448 -14.66 15.05 -3.23
CA GLU A 448 -13.97 14.77 -4.49
C GLU A 448 -14.86 14.03 -5.51
N LEU A 449 -15.89 13.33 -5.03
CA LEU A 449 -16.91 12.68 -5.87
C LEU A 449 -17.72 13.66 -6.72
N PHE A 450 -18.00 14.85 -6.19
CA PHE A 450 -18.83 15.82 -6.90
C PHE A 450 -18.12 16.43 -8.11
N ARG A 451 -16.77 16.42 -8.09
CA ARG A 451 -15.93 16.94 -9.18
C ARG A 451 -15.86 16.01 -10.38
N SER A 452 -15.91 14.71 -10.15
CA SER A 452 -15.80 13.68 -11.20
C SER A 452 -17.15 13.19 -11.74
N ALA A 453 -18.29 13.63 -11.16
CA ALA A 453 -19.65 13.19 -11.49
C ALA A 453 -20.47 14.23 -12.29
#